data_AF-A0A496SNZ7-F1
#
_entry.id   AF-A0A496SNZ7-F1
#
_cell.length_a   1.000
_cell.length_b   1.000
_cell.length_c   1.000
_cell.angle_alpha   90.00
_cell.angle_beta   90.00
_cell.angle_gamma   90.00
#
_symmetry.space_group_name_H-M   'P 1'
#
loop_
_entity.id
_entity.type
_entity.pdbx_description
1 polymer ?
#
loop_
_entity_poly.entity_id
_entity_poly.type
_entity_poly.pdbx_seq_one_letter_code
_entity_poly.pdbx_strand_id
1 'polypeptide(L)'
;MKRNEDDILAAAEALNLKDYLHRDMNKGFSGGEIKRSEVLQMKLMRPTLLMLDEPESGVDFENIVLLSDIIKEMLEKKQPIVTRKRSGLIITHTGLIIEQIQADVGHVILDGRILCSGNPHEILEAIRTHGFERCVECLEKQRKR
;
A
#
# COMPACT_ATOMS: atom_id res chain seq x y z
N MET A 1 24.71 8.56 1.70
CA MET A 1 25.15 7.42 0.87
C MET A 1 24.84 7.78 -0.58
N LYS A 2 25.86 8.03 -1.43
CA LYS A 2 25.63 8.29 -2.87
C LYS A 2 25.14 6.98 -3.49
N ARG A 3 24.00 7.01 -4.20
CA ARG A 3 23.47 5.83 -4.90
C ARG A 3 24.29 5.62 -6.16
N ASN A 4 24.60 4.37 -6.46
CA ASN A 4 25.22 4.05 -7.73
C ASN A 4 24.15 4.01 -8.83
N GLU A 5 24.53 4.30 -10.07
CA GLU A 5 23.63 4.29 -11.23
C GLU A 5 23.00 2.90 -11.43
N ASP A 6 23.76 1.84 -11.12
CA ASP A 6 23.30 0.45 -11.13
C ASP A 6 22.11 0.20 -10.19
N ASP A 7 22.08 0.82 -9.00
CA ASP A 7 20.97 0.68 -8.06
C ASP A 7 19.68 1.28 -8.63
N ILE A 8 19.82 2.39 -9.37
CA ILE A 8 18.70 3.09 -9.99
C ILE A 8 18.13 2.27 -11.14
N LEU A 9 19.01 1.74 -12.00
CA LEU A 9 18.63 0.90 -13.12
C LEU A 9 17.95 -0.39 -12.65
N ALA A 10 18.49 -1.06 -11.63
CA ALA A 10 17.90 -2.27 -11.08
C ALA A 10 16.50 -2.01 -10.47
N ALA A 11 16.34 -0.89 -9.74
CA ALA A 11 15.04 -0.52 -9.19
C ALA A 11 14.02 -0.15 -10.28
N ALA A 12 14.44 0.52 -11.34
CA ALA A 12 13.59 0.87 -12.47
C ALA A 12 13.17 -0.38 -13.27
N GLU A 13 14.08 -1.34 -13.44
CA GLU A 13 13.80 -2.62 -14.08
C GLU A 13 12.77 -3.43 -13.29
N ALA A 14 12.89 -3.48 -11.96
CA ALA A 14 11.92 -4.15 -11.09
C ALA A 14 10.50 -3.54 -11.15
N LEU A 15 10.34 -2.32 -11.67
CA LEU A 15 9.05 -1.65 -11.84
C LEU A 15 8.67 -1.47 -13.32
N ASN A 16 9.36 -2.14 -14.25
CA ASN A 16 9.13 -2.00 -15.69
C ASN A 16 9.17 -0.53 -16.17
N LEU A 17 10.11 0.25 -15.64
CA LEU A 17 10.30 1.69 -15.91
C LEU A 17 11.64 2.05 -16.55
N LYS A 18 12.48 1.07 -16.88
CA LYS A 18 13.84 1.28 -17.42
C LYS A 18 13.86 2.21 -18.63
N ASP A 19 12.95 1.99 -19.60
CA ASP A 19 12.86 2.80 -20.83
C ASP A 19 12.23 4.19 -20.61
N TYR A 20 11.67 4.42 -19.42
CA TYR A 20 10.96 5.63 -19.05
C TYR A 20 11.79 6.59 -18.19
N LEU A 21 13.00 6.19 -17.78
CA LEU A 21 13.89 6.98 -16.91
C LEU A 21 14.29 8.35 -17.50
N HIS A 22 14.34 8.46 -18.82
CA HIS A 22 14.73 9.69 -19.52
C HIS A 22 13.54 10.52 -20.03
N ARG A 23 12.31 10.10 -19.75
CA ARG A 23 11.10 10.80 -20.17
C ARG A 23 10.60 11.75 -19.08
N ASP A 24 9.89 12.80 -19.50
CA ASP A 24 9.13 13.64 -18.57
C ASP A 24 8.04 12.80 -17.90
N MET A 25 8.03 12.74 -16.56
CA MET A 25 7.12 11.89 -15.76
C MET A 25 5.62 12.11 -16.04
N ASN A 26 5.25 13.26 -16.62
CA ASN A 26 3.85 13.65 -16.81
C ASN A 26 3.43 13.79 -18.28
N LYS A 27 4.27 13.37 -19.23
CA LYS A 27 3.92 13.38 -20.66
C LYS A 27 3.80 11.95 -21.18
N GLY A 28 2.55 11.50 -21.31
CA GLY A 28 2.22 10.23 -21.96
C GLY A 28 2.29 8.99 -21.08
N PHE A 29 2.40 9.13 -19.76
CA PHE A 29 2.26 8.02 -18.82
C PHE A 29 0.77 7.70 -18.59
N SER A 30 0.45 6.41 -18.57
CA SER A 30 -0.80 5.87 -18.05
C SER A 30 -0.86 6.00 -16.52
N GLY A 31 -2.05 5.88 -15.94
CA GLY A 31 -2.23 5.92 -14.48
C GLY A 31 -1.35 4.89 -13.74
N GLY A 32 -1.21 3.68 -14.29
CA GLY A 32 -0.32 2.66 -13.72
C GLY A 32 1.16 2.97 -13.83
N GLU A 33 1.60 3.64 -14.89
CA GLU A 33 3.00 4.07 -15.00
C GLU A 33 3.32 5.18 -14.00
N ILE A 34 2.38 6.11 -13.76
CA ILE A 34 2.51 7.15 -12.74
C ILE A 34 2.68 6.49 -11.35
N LYS A 35 1.81 5.53 -11.00
CA LYS A 35 1.92 4.80 -9.72
C LYS A 35 3.21 4.02 -9.57
N ARG A 36 3.68 3.34 -10.63
CA ARG A 36 4.98 2.67 -10.62
C ARG A 36 6.13 3.67 -10.42
N SER A 37 6.04 4.88 -10.99
CA SER A 37 7.04 5.93 -10.81
C SER A 37 7.05 6.48 -9.37
N GLU A 38 5.88 6.65 -8.75
CA GLU A 38 5.77 7.02 -7.33
C GLU A 38 6.46 5.98 -6.43
N VAL A 39 6.17 4.69 -6.66
CA VAL A 39 6.79 3.59 -5.91
C VAL A 39 8.30 3.49 -6.16
N LEU A 40 8.76 3.73 -7.40
CA LEU A 40 10.19 3.78 -7.72
C LEU A 40 10.90 4.85 -6.89
N GLN A 41 10.34 6.06 -6.83
CA GLN A 41 10.91 7.16 -6.05
C GLN A 41 10.97 6.81 -4.56
N MET A 42 9.92 6.18 -4.02
CA MET A 42 9.91 5.73 -2.63
C MET A 42 10.95 4.64 -2.36
N LYS A 43 11.04 3.62 -3.22
CA LYS A 43 12.07 2.56 -3.15
C LYS A 43 13.48 3.18 -3.19
N LEU A 44 13.61 4.20 -4.05
CA LEU A 44 14.66 5.20 -4.11
C LEU A 44 15.07 5.65 -2.70
N MET A 45 14.18 6.46 -2.12
CA MET A 45 14.34 7.17 -0.86
C MET A 45 14.62 6.26 0.34
N ARG A 46 14.14 5.01 0.33
CA ARG A 46 14.22 4.07 1.46
C ARG A 46 13.70 4.68 2.77
N PRO A 47 12.48 5.24 2.80
CA PRO A 47 11.93 5.87 4.00
C PRO A 47 11.76 4.85 5.13
N THR A 48 11.80 5.32 6.38
CA THR A 48 11.50 4.53 7.58
C THR A 48 9.99 4.39 7.82
N LEU A 49 9.20 5.32 7.29
CA LEU A 49 7.74 5.31 7.31
C LEU A 49 7.21 5.56 5.89
N LEU A 50 6.42 4.62 5.40
CA LEU A 50 5.69 4.74 4.13
C LEU A 50 4.24 5.14 4.44
N MET A 51 3.70 6.10 3.70
CA MET A 51 2.29 6.45 3.73
C MET A 51 1.76 6.33 2.31
N LEU A 52 0.83 5.41 2.09
CA LEU A 52 0.30 5.08 0.77
C LEU A 52 -1.20 5.31 0.79
N ASP A 53 -1.64 6.31 0.02
CA ASP A 53 -3.05 6.62 -0.16
C ASP A 53 -3.52 6.05 -1.50
N GLU A 54 -4.38 5.05 -1.43
CA GLU A 54 -4.92 4.29 -2.56
C GLU A 54 -3.85 3.88 -3.61
N PRO A 55 -2.80 3.15 -3.20
CA PRO A 55 -1.73 2.73 -4.11
C PRO A 55 -2.23 1.86 -5.29
N GLU A 56 -3.41 1.26 -5.16
CA GLU A 56 -4.06 0.44 -6.20
C GLU A 56 -5.03 1.19 -7.12
N SER A 57 -5.28 2.48 -6.88
CA SER A 57 -6.29 3.22 -7.64
C SER A 57 -5.88 3.43 -9.11
N GLY A 58 -6.77 3.06 -10.03
CA GLY A 58 -6.57 3.26 -11.47
C GLY A 58 -5.52 2.35 -12.10
N VAL A 59 -5.17 1.24 -11.45
CA VAL A 59 -4.22 0.24 -11.98
C VAL A 59 -4.88 -1.12 -12.19
N ASP A 60 -4.37 -1.89 -13.15
CA ASP A 60 -4.81 -3.26 -13.37
C ASP A 60 -4.28 -4.23 -12.30
N PHE A 61 -4.85 -5.44 -12.27
CA PHE A 61 -4.50 -6.45 -11.28
C PHE A 61 -3.02 -6.86 -11.32
N GLU A 62 -2.43 -6.97 -12.50
CA GLU A 62 -1.01 -7.33 -12.66
C GLU A 62 -0.09 -6.28 -12.02
N ASN A 63 -0.38 -5.00 -12.25
CA ASN A 63 0.34 -3.90 -11.62
C ASN A 63 0.11 -3.85 -10.10
N ILE A 64 -1.08 -4.18 -9.60
CA ILE A 64 -1.32 -4.25 -8.14
C ILE A 64 -0.41 -5.28 -7.48
N VAL A 65 -0.27 -6.47 -8.08
CA VAL A 65 0.63 -7.52 -7.57
C VAL A 65 2.08 -7.02 -7.57
N LEU A 66 2.54 -6.44 -8.67
CA LEU A 66 3.89 -5.88 -8.79
C LEU A 66 4.18 -4.80 -7.73
N LEU A 67 3.27 -3.81 -7.59
CA LEU A 67 3.39 -2.75 -6.60
C LEU A 67 3.44 -3.33 -5.18
N SER A 68 2.57 -4.30 -4.89
CA SER A 68 2.50 -4.95 -3.58
C SER A 68 3.80 -5.67 -3.22
N ASP A 69 4.44 -6.33 -4.19
CA ASP A 69 5.73 -7.00 -3.96
C ASP A 69 6.85 -6.02 -3.60
N ILE A 70 6.93 -4.89 -4.29
CA ILE A 70 7.89 -3.84 -3.98
C ILE A 70 7.60 -3.19 -2.62
N ILE A 71 6.33 -2.94 -2.31
CA ILE A 71 5.93 -2.40 -1.00
C ILE A 71 6.28 -3.39 0.12
N LYS A 72 6.03 -4.70 -0.06
CA LYS A 72 6.43 -5.74 0.91
C LYS A 72 7.93 -5.76 1.18
N GLU A 73 8.74 -5.62 0.14
CA GLU A 73 10.19 -5.53 0.26
C GLU A 73 10.60 -4.31 1.09
N MET A 74 10.03 -3.14 0.77
CA MET A 74 10.27 -1.90 1.51
C MET A 74 9.80 -1.98 2.96
N LEU A 75 8.73 -2.70 3.25
CA LEU A 75 8.23 -2.94 4.60
C LEU A 75 8.92 -4.11 5.31
N GLU A 76 9.97 -4.69 4.70
CA GLU A 76 10.75 -5.78 5.28
C GLU A 76 9.89 -6.98 5.70
N LYS A 77 8.81 -7.28 4.94
CA LYS A 77 7.82 -8.30 5.32
C LYS A 77 8.40 -9.71 5.46
N LYS A 78 9.52 -10.01 4.79
CA LYS A 78 10.27 -11.27 4.95
C LYS A 78 10.95 -11.43 6.32
N GLN A 79 11.10 -10.34 7.08
CA GLN A 79 11.68 -10.38 8.42
C GLN A 79 10.59 -10.48 9.50
N PRO A 80 10.89 -11.08 10.67
CA PRO A 80 10.01 -11.04 11.84
C PRO A 80 9.64 -9.60 12.20
N ILE A 81 8.39 -9.36 12.60
CA ILE A 81 7.89 -8.02 12.92
C ILE A 81 8.78 -7.27 13.92
N VAL A 82 9.39 -7.98 14.87
CA VAL A 82 10.27 -7.43 15.92
C VAL A 82 11.62 -6.93 15.42
N THR A 83 12.07 -7.36 14.23
CA THR A 83 13.37 -6.94 13.66
C THR A 83 13.22 -5.91 12.54
N ARG A 84 11.99 -5.66 12.08
CA ARG A 84 11.74 -4.69 11.01
C ARG A 84 12.11 -3.27 11.47
N LYS A 85 12.76 -2.52 10.61
CA LYS A 85 13.18 -1.12 10.82
C LYS A 85 12.29 -0.12 10.09
N ARG A 86 11.34 -0.61 9.30
CA ARG A 86 10.45 0.18 8.45
C ARG A 86 8.99 -0.12 8.76
N SER A 87 8.16 0.89 8.61
CA SER A 87 6.73 0.85 8.90
C SER A 87 5.94 1.44 7.75
N GLY A 88 4.65 1.09 7.67
CA GLY A 88 3.77 1.53 6.60
C GLY A 88 2.36 1.79 7.10
N LEU A 89 1.77 2.87 6.63
CA LEU A 89 0.33 3.14 6.70
C LEU A 89 -0.23 3.08 5.28
N ILE A 90 -1.23 2.23 5.08
CA ILE A 90 -1.87 2.03 3.78
C ILE A 90 -3.34 2.33 3.95
N ILE A 91 -3.82 3.25 3.13
CA ILE A 91 -5.23 3.64 3.05
C ILE A 91 -5.77 3.05 1.75
N THR A 92 -6.86 2.30 1.87
CA THR A 92 -7.52 1.64 0.73
C THR A 92 -9.01 1.51 1.03
N HIS A 93 -9.82 1.56 -0.03
CA HIS A 93 -11.25 1.27 0.02
C HIS A 93 -11.62 -0.08 -0.64
N THR A 94 -10.70 -0.70 -1.41
CA THR A 94 -10.96 -1.98 -2.11
C THR A 94 -10.47 -3.20 -1.33
N GLY A 95 -9.42 -3.04 -0.52
CA GLY A 95 -8.78 -4.11 0.24
C GLY A 95 -7.92 -5.07 -0.59
N LEU A 96 -7.87 -4.95 -1.93
CA LEU A 96 -7.10 -5.84 -2.80
C LEU A 96 -5.60 -5.83 -2.47
N ILE A 97 -5.06 -4.63 -2.22
CA ILE A 97 -3.65 -4.44 -1.87
C ILE A 97 -3.31 -5.00 -0.49
N ILE A 98 -4.27 -5.02 0.44
CA ILE A 98 -4.06 -5.56 1.81
C ILE A 98 -3.85 -7.07 1.75
N GLU A 99 -4.62 -7.79 0.92
CA GLU A 99 -4.46 -9.24 0.76
C GLU A 99 -3.08 -9.62 0.25
N GLN A 100 -2.49 -8.76 -0.61
CA GLN A 100 -1.16 -8.98 -1.16
C GLN A 100 -0.03 -8.59 -0.21
N ILE A 101 -0.20 -7.53 0.60
CA ILE A 101 0.84 -6.98 1.48
C ILE A 101 0.91 -7.70 2.83
N GLN A 102 -0.18 -8.35 3.26
CA GLN A 102 -0.29 -8.98 4.58
C GLN A 102 0.00 -7.96 5.69
N ALA A 103 -0.89 -6.98 5.83
CA ALA A 103 -0.79 -5.96 6.85
C ALA A 103 -0.78 -6.57 8.27
N ASP A 104 -0.11 -5.91 9.21
CA ASP A 104 0.02 -6.43 10.58
C ASP A 104 -1.22 -6.08 11.44
N VAL A 105 -1.85 -4.93 11.18
CA VAL A 105 -3.08 -4.47 11.83
C VAL A 105 -3.95 -3.71 10.83
N GLY A 106 -5.26 -3.89 10.93
CA GLY A 106 -6.26 -3.22 10.09
C GLY A 106 -7.16 -2.33 10.94
N HIS A 107 -7.55 -1.19 10.38
CA HIS A 107 -8.46 -0.23 11.01
C HIS A 107 -9.58 0.14 10.03
N VAL A 108 -10.82 0.20 10.51
CA VAL A 108 -11.95 0.75 9.74
C VAL A 108 -12.31 2.11 10.29
N ILE A 109 -12.36 3.10 9.41
CA ILE A 109 -12.73 4.48 9.75
C ILE A 109 -14.10 4.78 9.15
N LEU A 110 -14.97 5.39 9.95
CA LEU A 110 -16.27 5.93 9.53
C LEU A 110 -16.55 7.21 10.31
N ASP A 111 -17.08 8.24 9.66
CA ASP A 111 -17.38 9.55 10.28
C ASP A 111 -16.23 10.12 11.11
N GLY A 112 -14.99 9.98 10.63
CA GLY A 112 -13.79 10.46 11.29
C GLY A 112 -13.38 9.70 12.56
N ARG A 113 -13.96 8.51 12.82
CA ARG A 113 -13.64 7.67 13.99
C ARG A 113 -13.20 6.27 13.57
N ILE A 114 -12.25 5.71 14.31
CA ILE A 114 -11.87 4.29 14.17
C ILE A 114 -12.92 3.44 14.87
N LEU A 115 -13.60 2.60 14.12
CA LEU A 115 -14.69 1.74 14.61
C LEU A 115 -14.22 0.38 15.05
N CYS A 116 -13.34 -0.23 14.26
CA CYS A 116 -12.74 -1.51 14.57
C CYS A 116 -11.24 -1.50 14.24
N SER A 117 -10.50 -2.27 15.02
CA SER A 117 -9.07 -2.47 14.91
C SER A 117 -8.79 -3.94 15.16
N GLY A 118 -7.96 -4.60 14.35
CA GLY A 118 -7.71 -6.03 14.51
C GLY A 118 -6.98 -6.65 13.33
N ASN A 119 -7.20 -7.95 13.14
CA ASN A 119 -6.64 -8.68 12.01
C ASN A 119 -7.24 -8.15 10.69
N PRO A 120 -6.42 -7.66 9.74
CA PRO A 120 -6.92 -7.11 8.47
C PRO A 120 -7.74 -8.11 7.64
N HIS A 121 -7.35 -9.39 7.63
CA HIS A 121 -8.05 -10.42 6.86
C HIS A 121 -9.45 -10.67 7.42
N GLU A 122 -9.57 -10.82 8.75
CA GLU A 122 -10.86 -11.01 9.42
C GLU A 122 -11.78 -9.79 9.21
N ILE A 123 -11.22 -8.58 9.27
CA ILE A 123 -11.96 -7.34 9.02
C ILE A 123 -12.47 -7.30 7.57
N LEU A 124 -11.60 -7.58 6.59
CA LEU A 124 -11.97 -7.57 5.18
C LEU A 124 -13.02 -8.64 4.85
N GLU A 125 -12.87 -9.84 5.40
CA GLU A 125 -13.84 -10.93 5.23
C GLU A 125 -15.21 -10.56 5.81
N ALA A 126 -15.23 -9.94 6.99
CA ALA A 126 -16.46 -9.46 7.62
C ALA A 126 -17.15 -8.38 6.76
N ILE A 127 -16.38 -7.43 6.20
CA ILE A 127 -16.91 -6.39 5.30
C ILE A 127 -17.43 -7.02 3.99
N ARG A 128 -16.73 -7.99 3.41
CA ARG A 128 -17.17 -8.68 2.18
C ARG A 128 -18.48 -9.44 2.38
N THR A 129 -18.67 -10.04 3.56
CA THR A 129 -19.83 -10.92 3.85
C THR A 129 -21.04 -10.14 4.37
N HIS A 130 -20.82 -9.10 5.17
CA HIS A 130 -21.88 -8.38 5.89
C HIS A 130 -21.96 -6.89 5.53
N GLY A 131 -21.14 -6.42 4.59
CA GLY A 131 -20.98 -4.99 4.33
C GLY A 131 -20.46 -4.23 5.55
N PHE A 132 -20.64 -2.92 5.53
CA PHE A 132 -20.25 -2.05 6.65
C PHE A 132 -21.29 -2.01 7.78
N GLU A 133 -22.42 -2.72 7.67
CA GLU A 133 -23.54 -2.67 8.64
C GLU A 133 -23.08 -2.99 10.07
N ARG A 134 -22.28 -4.05 10.23
CA ARG A 134 -21.71 -4.42 11.54
C ARG A 134 -20.79 -3.34 12.12
N CYS A 135 -20.10 -2.60 11.26
CA CYS A 135 -19.28 -1.47 11.71
C CYS A 135 -20.17 -0.32 12.20
N VAL A 136 -21.26 -0.02 11.48
CA VAL A 136 -22.25 1.00 11.88
C VAL A 136 -22.87 0.69 13.24
N GLU A 137 -23.24 -0.57 13.51
CA GLU A 137 -23.73 -0.98 14.84
C GLU A 137 -22.72 -0.71 15.96
N CYS A 138 -21.42 -0.93 15.71
CA CYS A 138 -20.36 -0.61 16.66
C CYS A 138 -20.28 0.91 16.91
N LEU A 139 -20.42 1.74 15.87
CA LEU A 139 -20.45 3.20 16.01
C LEU A 139 -21.63 3.68 16.86
N GLU A 140 -22.83 3.13 16.61
CA GLU A 140 -24.03 3.47 17.40
C GLU A 140 -23.89 3.09 18.87
N LYS A 141 -23.31 1.91 19.16
CA LYS A 141 -23.02 1.49 20.54
C LYS A 141 -22.04 2.42 21.23
N GLN A 142 -21.04 2.95 20.51
CA GLN A 142 -20.09 3.93 21.07
C GLN A 142 -20.71 5.31 21.30
N ARG A 143 -21.66 5.76 20.46
CA ARG A 143 -22.37 7.05 20.65
C ARG A 143 -23.34 7.05 21.84
N LYS A 144 -23.79 5.86 22.28
CA LYS A 144 -24.68 5.67 23.44
C LYS A 144 -23.94 5.56 24.78
N ARG A 145 -22.60 5.56 24.78
CA ARG A 145 -21.75 5.63 25.96
C ARG A 145 -21.29 7.07 26.20
#